data_AF-A0A4V0I376-F1
#
_entry.id   AF-A0A4V0I376-F1
#
_cell.length_a   1.000
_cell.length_b   1.000
_cell.length_c   1.000
_cell.angle_alpha   90.00
_cell.angle_beta   90.00
_cell.angle_gamma   90.00
#
_symmetry.space_group_name_H-M   'P 1'
#
loop_
_entity.id
_entity.type
_entity.pdbx_description
1 polymer ?
#
loop_
_entity_poly.entity_id
_entity_poly.type
_entity_poly.pdbx_seq_one_letter_code
_entity_poly.pdbx_strand_id
1 'polypeptide(L)'
;MLFLAVTRFLLVAAAAAACSLLAERYGTLAAGLIWAAAAACACGAGTALLATSAVGRVTWRNRVAGYLIPWGWRLNRGRLWPVPIISWVVWVAIGAAALVLRPGPAAEEPPGLGVRVALFAAWVADAAALLYVAGTIRQATPGGRVRSLWDLAAVIALVLAVSVGLYLGGLATAALVVGGGPPAVLGGCAAVFVLLVATLGRNARWN
;
A
#
# COMPACT_ATOMS: atom_id res chain seq x y z
N MET A 1 -2.06 0.01 -18.33
CA MET A 1 -2.30 0.19 -16.88
C MET A 1 -2.25 -1.13 -16.11
N LEU A 2 -2.84 -2.22 -16.63
CA LEU A 2 -2.83 -3.54 -15.98
C LEU A 2 -1.43 -4.05 -15.62
N PHE A 3 -0.46 -4.01 -16.55
CA PHE A 3 0.91 -4.48 -16.32
C PHE A 3 1.57 -3.81 -15.10
N LEU A 4 1.45 -2.49 -14.96
CA LEU A 4 2.02 -1.74 -13.83
C LEU A 4 1.37 -2.11 -12.49
N ALA A 5 0.06 -2.35 -12.50
CA ALA A 5 -0.67 -2.79 -11.30
C ALA A 5 -0.21 -4.19 -10.87
N VAL A 6 -0.08 -5.12 -11.82
CA VAL A 6 0.44 -6.47 -11.59
C VAL A 6 1.87 -6.43 -11.06
N THR A 7 2.77 -5.65 -11.67
CA THR A 7 4.16 -5.56 -11.20
C THR A 7 4.24 -5.03 -9.77
N ARG A 8 3.44 -4.01 -9.41
CA ARG A 8 3.40 -3.48 -8.04
C ARG A 8 2.85 -4.49 -7.04
N PHE A 9 1.81 -5.22 -7.41
CA PHE A 9 1.28 -6.31 -6.59
C PHE A 9 2.34 -7.38 -6.34
N LEU A 10 3.05 -7.82 -7.38
CA LEU A 10 4.13 -8.80 -7.26
C LEU A 10 5.27 -8.31 -6.37
N LEU A 11 5.64 -7.03 -6.45
CA LEU A 11 6.66 -6.43 -5.59
C LEU A 11 6.25 -6.42 -4.11
N VAL A 12 4.99 -6.09 -3.80
CA VAL A 12 4.46 -6.12 -2.43
C VAL A 12 4.41 -7.56 -1.91
N ALA A 13 3.96 -8.51 -2.73
CA ALA A 13 3.92 -9.93 -2.38
C ALA A 13 5.33 -10.49 -2.10
N ALA A 14 6.30 -10.17 -2.97
CA ALA A 14 7.70 -10.57 -2.79
C ALA A 14 8.31 -9.98 -1.50
N ALA A 15 8.01 -8.72 -1.19
CA ALA A 15 8.44 -8.08 0.04
C ALA A 15 7.87 -8.75 1.29
N ALA A 16 6.56 -9.03 1.30
CA ALA A 16 5.90 -9.71 2.41
C ALA A 16 6.46 -11.13 2.63
N ALA A 17 6.74 -11.86 1.54
CA ALA A 17 7.36 -13.17 1.59
C ALA A 17 8.80 -13.10 2.12
N ALA A 18 9.62 -12.18 1.61
CA ALA A 18 11.00 -12.00 2.07
C ALA A 18 11.07 -11.64 3.56
N CYS A 19 10.19 -10.76 4.03
CA CYS A 19 10.13 -10.38 5.44
C CYS A 19 9.73 -11.58 6.34
N SER A 20 8.78 -12.40 5.86
CA SER A 20 8.36 -13.62 6.56
C SER A 20 9.50 -14.64 6.68
N LEU A 21 10.23 -14.87 5.58
CA LEU A 21 11.40 -15.76 5.54
C LEU A 21 12.53 -15.27 6.45
N LEU A 22 12.78 -13.96 6.50
CA LEU A 22 13.76 -13.38 7.44
C LEU A 22 13.35 -13.64 8.89
N ALA A 23 12.06 -13.53 9.19
CA ALA A 23 11.55 -13.73 10.54
C ALA A 23 11.59 -15.21 10.98
N GLU A 24 11.49 -16.15 10.05
CA GLU A 24 11.71 -17.57 10.33
C GLU A 24 13.16 -17.86 10.72
N ARG A 25 14.13 -17.16 10.10
CA ARG A 25 15.56 -17.39 10.33
C ARG A 25 16.13 -16.64 11.54
N TYR A 26 15.70 -15.40 11.74
CA TYR A 26 16.34 -14.48 12.70
C TYR A 26 15.40 -13.99 13.81
N GLY A 27 14.12 -14.38 13.78
CA GLY A 27 13.09 -13.86 14.67
C GLY A 27 12.50 -12.52 14.22
N THR A 28 11.33 -12.16 14.76
CA THR A 28 10.51 -11.03 14.30
C THR A 28 11.22 -9.68 14.42
N LEU A 29 11.89 -9.43 15.55
CA LEU A 29 12.56 -8.16 15.80
C LEU A 29 13.74 -7.95 14.84
N ALA A 30 14.63 -8.94 14.73
CA ALA A 30 15.79 -8.86 13.85
C ALA A 30 15.35 -8.77 12.37
N ALA A 31 14.33 -9.53 11.96
CA ALA A 31 13.78 -9.44 10.61
C ALA A 31 13.22 -8.05 10.30
N GLY A 32 12.52 -7.42 11.25
CA GLY A 32 12.03 -6.05 11.10
C GLY A 32 13.17 -5.04 10.89
N LEU A 33 14.24 -5.14 11.69
CA LEU A 33 15.41 -4.27 11.56
C LEU A 33 16.17 -4.50 10.24
N ILE A 34 16.41 -5.76 9.87
CA ILE A 34 17.06 -6.12 8.59
C ILE A 34 16.24 -5.61 7.42
N TRP A 35 14.92 -5.79 7.46
CA TRP A 35 14.02 -5.30 6.42
C TRP A 35 14.04 -3.78 6.32
N ALA A 36 13.95 -3.07 7.44
CA ALA A 36 14.01 -1.62 7.47
C ALA A 36 15.33 -1.07 6.91
N ALA A 37 16.45 -1.71 7.25
CA ALA A 37 17.76 -1.37 6.70
C ALA A 37 17.85 -1.66 5.20
N ALA A 38 17.41 -2.85 4.75
CA ALA A 38 17.40 -3.21 3.34
C ALA A 38 16.53 -2.27 2.49
N ALA A 39 15.35 -1.90 3.00
CA ALA A 39 14.47 -0.92 2.37
C ALA A 39 15.12 0.46 2.30
N ALA A 40 15.86 0.89 3.34
CA ALA A 40 16.59 2.15 3.34
C ALA A 40 17.70 2.14 2.28
N CYS A 41 18.50 1.06 2.21
CA CYS A 41 19.51 0.87 1.18
C CYS A 41 18.91 0.90 -0.23
N ALA A 42 17.78 0.20 -0.45
CA ALA A 42 17.07 0.17 -1.72
C ALA A 42 16.57 1.58 -2.13
N CYS A 43 15.97 2.33 -1.20
CA CYS A 43 15.52 3.69 -1.46
C CYS A 43 16.70 4.66 -1.68
N GLY A 44 17.81 4.48 -0.96
CA GLY A 44 19.05 5.23 -1.17
C GLY A 44 19.64 4.98 -2.56
N ALA A 45 19.73 3.72 -2.97
CA ALA A 45 20.20 3.33 -4.30
C ALA A 45 19.29 3.88 -5.42
N GLY A 46 17.97 3.79 -5.26
CA GLY A 46 17.01 4.39 -6.19
C GLY A 46 17.21 5.90 -6.32
N THR A 47 17.53 6.59 -5.22
CA THR A 47 17.78 8.04 -5.21
C THR A 47 19.07 8.37 -5.96
N ALA A 48 20.14 7.61 -5.73
CA ALA A 48 21.41 7.78 -6.46
C ALA A 48 21.24 7.53 -7.97
N LEU A 49 20.43 6.54 -8.36
CA LEU A 49 20.11 6.27 -9.76
C LEU A 49 19.33 7.42 -10.41
N LEU A 50 18.39 8.03 -9.69
CA LEU A 50 17.66 9.20 -10.19
C LEU A 50 18.56 10.44 -10.29
N ALA A 51 19.43 10.66 -9.30
CA ALA A 51 20.35 11.79 -9.28
C ALA A 51 21.34 11.76 -10.46
N THR A 52 21.67 10.57 -10.96
CA THR A 52 22.60 10.39 -12.09
C THR A 52 21.90 10.24 -13.45
N SER A 53 20.58 10.43 -13.51
CA SER A 53 19.80 10.25 -14.74
C SER A 53 19.42 11.60 -15.36
N ALA A 54 19.57 11.72 -16.68
CA ALA A 54 19.16 12.92 -17.40
C ALA A 54 17.63 13.10 -17.34
N VAL A 55 17.19 14.32 -17.00
CA VAL A 55 15.77 14.69 -16.95
C VAL A 55 15.18 14.64 -18.35
N GLY A 56 13.97 14.05 -18.49
CA GLY A 56 13.25 13.97 -19.77
C GLY A 56 13.57 12.76 -20.64
N ARG A 57 14.50 11.87 -20.24
CA ARG A 57 14.77 10.61 -20.96
C ARG A 57 14.39 9.39 -20.13
N VAL A 58 13.71 8.42 -20.75
CA VAL A 58 13.40 7.13 -20.10
C VAL A 58 14.61 6.21 -20.23
N THR A 59 15.51 6.23 -19.24
CA THR A 59 16.66 5.34 -19.16
C THR A 59 16.32 4.07 -18.36
N TRP A 60 17.15 3.02 -18.48
CA TRP A 60 17.02 1.84 -17.64
C TRP A 60 17.16 2.18 -16.14
N ARG A 61 18.00 3.16 -15.80
CA ARG A 61 18.18 3.68 -14.43
C ARG A 61 16.87 4.23 -13.86
N ASN A 62 16.13 5.00 -14.67
CA ASN A 62 14.82 5.52 -14.29
C ASN A 62 13.79 4.40 -14.07
N ARG A 63 13.87 3.31 -14.86
CA ARG A 63 12.99 2.13 -14.64
C ARG A 63 13.32 1.43 -13.32
N VAL A 64 14.60 1.16 -13.05
CA VAL A 64 15.05 0.50 -11.80
C VAL A 64 14.69 1.34 -10.59
N ALA A 65 14.98 2.65 -10.62
CA ALA A 65 14.62 3.55 -9.54
C ALA A 65 13.10 3.59 -9.30
N GLY A 66 12.29 3.49 -10.37
CA GLY A 66 10.84 3.39 -10.26
C GLY A 66 10.33 2.12 -9.56
N TYR A 67 11.12 1.04 -9.53
CA TYR A 67 10.79 -0.17 -8.75
C TYR A 67 11.26 -0.08 -7.29
N LEU A 68 12.41 0.55 -7.05
CA LEU A 68 12.96 0.73 -5.69
C LEU A 68 12.18 1.78 -4.90
N ILE A 69 11.69 2.80 -5.61
CA ILE A 69 10.97 3.95 -5.05
C ILE A 69 9.62 4.10 -5.78
N PRO A 70 8.71 3.12 -5.64
CA PRO A 70 7.46 3.13 -6.38
C PRO A 70 6.46 4.16 -5.83
N TRP A 71 6.71 4.69 -4.63
CA TRP A 71 5.87 5.65 -3.93
C TRP A 71 6.60 6.99 -3.74
N GLY A 72 5.86 8.09 -3.57
CA GLY A 72 6.44 9.39 -3.26
C GLY A 72 6.36 10.42 -4.39
N TRP A 73 6.44 10.03 -5.66
CA TRP A 73 6.29 10.98 -6.78
C TRP A 73 4.94 11.73 -6.74
N ARG A 74 3.84 11.04 -6.44
CA ARG A 74 2.51 11.66 -6.28
C ARG A 74 2.37 12.52 -5.02
N LEU A 75 3.11 12.21 -3.96
CA LEU A 75 2.94 12.84 -2.64
C LEU A 75 3.68 14.17 -2.50
N ASN A 76 4.46 14.56 -3.50
CA ASN A 76 5.56 15.49 -3.25
C ASN A 76 5.76 16.63 -4.26
N ARG A 77 4.73 16.97 -5.06
CA ARG A 77 4.73 18.14 -5.95
C ARG A 77 6.02 18.30 -6.80
N GLY A 78 6.69 17.20 -7.16
CA GLY A 78 7.93 17.21 -7.94
C GLY A 78 9.25 17.43 -7.16
N ARG A 79 9.25 17.53 -5.83
CA ARG A 79 10.50 17.52 -5.04
C ARG A 79 11.08 16.10 -5.01
N LEU A 80 12.40 15.95 -5.04
CA LEU A 80 13.05 14.62 -5.08
C LEU A 80 13.42 14.08 -3.69
N TRP A 81 13.83 14.92 -2.74
CA TRP A 81 14.37 14.47 -1.45
C TRP A 81 13.40 13.71 -0.51
N PRO A 82 12.09 14.04 -0.43
CA PRO A 82 11.11 13.32 0.40
C PRO A 82 10.68 11.98 -0.18
N VAL A 83 10.87 11.79 -1.48
CA VAL A 83 10.41 10.62 -2.22
C VAL A 83 10.99 9.30 -1.68
N PRO A 84 12.32 9.17 -1.45
CA PRO A 84 12.88 7.96 -0.85
C PRO A 84 12.42 7.72 0.58
N ILE A 85 12.23 8.76 1.38
CA ILE A 85 11.76 8.63 2.78
C ILE A 85 10.34 8.04 2.79
N ILE A 86 9.45 8.57 1.95
CA ILE A 86 8.08 8.06 1.85
C ILE A 86 8.09 6.61 1.36
N SER A 87 8.87 6.29 0.32
CA SER A 87 8.97 4.92 -0.17
C SER A 87 9.51 3.96 0.90
N TRP A 88 10.51 4.40 1.66
CA TRP A 88 11.07 3.63 2.76
C TRP A 88 10.02 3.35 3.84
N VAL A 89 9.28 4.38 4.29
CA VAL A 89 8.19 4.21 5.28
C VAL A 89 7.14 3.22 4.78
N VAL A 90 6.75 3.29 3.51
CA VAL A 90 5.76 2.35 2.94
C VAL A 90 6.31 0.93 2.89
N TRP A 91 7.58 0.74 2.49
CA TRP A 91 8.22 -0.58 2.52
C TRP A 91 8.30 -1.15 3.94
N VAL A 92 8.66 -0.33 4.93
CA VAL A 92 8.69 -0.72 6.34
C VAL A 92 7.31 -1.12 6.82
N ALA A 93 6.27 -0.35 6.47
CA ALA A 93 4.89 -0.66 6.83
C ALA A 93 4.40 -1.99 6.22
N ILE A 94 4.75 -2.27 4.95
CA ILE A 94 4.46 -3.55 4.29
C ILE A 94 5.12 -4.72 5.05
N GLY A 95 6.40 -4.57 5.39
CA GLY A 95 7.12 -5.58 6.16
C GLY A 95 6.51 -5.79 7.55
N ALA A 96 6.22 -4.70 8.26
CA ALA A 96 5.58 -4.75 9.57
C ALA A 96 4.22 -5.45 9.52
N ALA A 97 3.38 -5.14 8.52
CA ALA A 97 2.10 -5.81 8.32
C ALA A 97 2.28 -7.32 8.07
N ALA A 98 3.26 -7.72 7.26
CA ALA A 98 3.56 -9.14 7.02
C ALA A 98 4.00 -9.86 8.31
N LEU A 99 4.84 -9.20 9.13
CA LEU A 99 5.30 -9.73 10.41
C LEU A 99 4.17 -9.85 11.44
N VAL A 100 3.33 -8.82 11.57
CA VAL A 100 2.17 -8.81 12.48
C VAL A 100 1.20 -9.93 12.10
N LEU A 101 0.96 -10.10 10.80
CA LEU A 101 0.05 -11.13 10.32
C LEU A 101 0.65 -12.53 10.38
N ARG A 102 1.93 -12.73 10.73
CA ARG A 102 2.54 -14.08 10.81
C ARG A 102 1.91 -14.90 11.94
N PRO A 103 1.66 -16.23 11.80
CA PRO A 103 1.14 -17.00 12.90
C PRO A 103 2.27 -17.17 13.93
N GLY A 104 2.01 -16.76 15.17
CA GLY A 104 2.94 -16.91 16.27
C GLY A 104 2.97 -18.36 16.77
N PRO A 105 4.11 -18.83 17.32
CA PRO A 105 4.20 -20.17 17.91
C PRO A 105 3.32 -20.36 19.15
N ALA A 106 2.85 -19.26 19.76
CA ALA A 106 2.01 -19.25 20.95
C ALA A 106 0.50 -19.06 20.65
N ALA A 107 0.10 -18.99 19.38
CA ALA A 107 -1.32 -18.88 19.04
C ALA A 107 -1.97 -20.27 19.08
N GLU A 108 -2.89 -20.48 20.04
CA GLU A 108 -3.63 -21.74 20.18
C GLU A 108 -4.42 -22.09 18.90
N GLU A 109 -4.94 -21.07 18.21
CA GLU A 109 -5.58 -21.22 16.90
C GLU A 109 -5.24 -19.99 16.03
N PRO A 110 -4.23 -20.09 15.13
CA PRO A 110 -3.93 -18.98 14.25
C PRO A 110 -5.08 -18.78 13.24
N PRO A 111 -5.41 -17.53 12.89
CA PRO A 111 -6.43 -17.27 11.88
C PRO A 111 -6.06 -17.96 10.57
N GLY A 112 -7.06 -18.56 9.91
CA GLY A 112 -6.86 -19.28 8.66
C GLY A 112 -6.11 -18.43 7.62
N LEU A 113 -5.29 -19.09 6.79
CA LEU A 113 -4.47 -18.43 5.77
C LEU A 113 -5.28 -17.43 4.92
N GLY A 114 -6.49 -17.79 4.53
CA GLY A 114 -7.39 -16.94 3.75
C GLY A 114 -7.73 -15.61 4.46
N VAL A 115 -8.01 -15.64 5.76
CA VAL A 115 -8.31 -14.43 6.56
C VAL A 115 -7.08 -13.52 6.61
N ARG A 116 -5.89 -14.09 6.83
CA ARG A 116 -4.64 -13.34 6.92
C ARG A 116 -4.28 -12.67 5.59
N VAL A 117 -4.44 -13.39 4.48
CA VAL A 117 -4.23 -12.84 3.12
C VAL A 117 -5.24 -11.75 2.82
N ALA A 118 -6.52 -11.97 3.11
CA ALA A 118 -7.57 -10.98 2.89
C ALA A 118 -7.36 -9.71 3.75
N LEU A 119 -6.93 -9.88 5.01
CA LEU A 119 -6.66 -8.77 5.92
C LEU A 119 -5.44 -7.96 5.48
N PHE A 120 -4.37 -8.64 5.04
CA PHE A 120 -3.22 -7.96 4.43
C PHE A 120 -3.63 -7.15 3.20
N ALA A 121 -4.42 -7.75 2.31
CA ALA A 121 -4.91 -7.07 1.11
C ALA A 121 -5.78 -5.86 1.46
N ALA A 122 -6.65 -5.96 2.46
CA ALA A 122 -7.48 -4.86 2.96
C ALA A 122 -6.59 -3.72 3.49
N TRP A 123 -5.63 -4.02 4.38
CA TRP A 123 -4.72 -3.01 4.92
C TRP A 123 -3.87 -2.32 3.85
N VAL A 124 -3.40 -3.07 2.85
CA VAL A 124 -2.66 -2.52 1.71
C VAL A 124 -3.56 -1.59 0.88
N ALA A 125 -4.83 -1.97 0.67
CA ALA A 125 -5.79 -1.15 -0.06
C ALA A 125 -6.11 0.16 0.70
N ASP A 126 -6.37 0.08 2.00
CA ASP A 126 -6.62 1.23 2.87
C ASP A 126 -5.42 2.18 2.92
N ALA A 127 -4.22 1.64 3.11
CA ALA A 127 -3.00 2.42 3.09
C ALA A 127 -2.79 3.11 1.73
N ALA A 128 -3.03 2.40 0.62
CA ALA A 128 -2.95 2.98 -0.71
C ALA A 128 -3.98 4.12 -0.93
N ALA A 129 -5.21 3.94 -0.43
CA ALA A 129 -6.25 4.96 -0.46
C ALA A 129 -5.85 6.18 0.39
N LEU A 130 -5.33 5.97 1.59
CA LEU A 130 -4.83 7.04 2.47
C LEU A 130 -3.70 7.83 1.80
N LEU A 131 -2.72 7.16 1.19
CA LEU A 131 -1.63 7.81 0.46
C LEU A 131 -2.14 8.59 -0.75
N TYR A 132 -3.17 8.08 -1.44
CA TYR A 132 -3.80 8.80 -2.55
C TYR A 132 -4.51 10.06 -2.08
N VAL A 133 -5.32 9.97 -1.02
CA VAL A 133 -6.04 11.12 -0.43
C VAL A 133 -5.03 12.15 0.10
N ALA A 134 -4.01 11.73 0.84
CA ALA A 134 -2.95 12.60 1.35
C ALA A 134 -2.19 13.31 0.21
N GLY A 135 -1.90 12.60 -0.88
CA GLY A 135 -1.31 13.20 -2.09
C GLY A 135 -2.22 14.23 -2.73
N THR A 136 -3.52 13.96 -2.77
CA THR A 136 -4.52 14.87 -3.33
C THR A 136 -4.68 16.13 -2.47
N ILE A 137 -4.76 16.01 -1.15
CA ILE A 137 -4.77 17.14 -0.21
C ILE A 137 -3.52 17.99 -0.42
N ARG A 138 -2.35 17.33 -0.50
CA ARG A 138 -1.10 18.03 -0.76
C ARG A 138 -1.08 18.74 -2.09
N GLN A 139 -1.80 18.33 -3.12
CA GLN A 139 -1.80 19.01 -4.43
C GLN A 139 -2.92 20.04 -4.58
N ALA A 140 -3.96 19.96 -3.75
CA ALA A 140 -5.11 20.85 -3.84
C ALA A 140 -4.78 22.30 -3.45
N THR A 141 -5.46 23.25 -4.10
CA THR A 141 -5.53 24.64 -3.64
C THR A 141 -6.41 24.74 -2.39
N PRO A 142 -6.10 25.65 -1.44
CA PRO A 142 -6.87 25.80 -0.20
C PRO A 142 -8.35 26.11 -0.50
N GLY A 143 -9.27 25.36 0.11
CA GLY A 143 -10.72 25.54 -0.07
C GLY A 143 -11.54 24.42 0.58
N GLY A 144 -12.87 24.52 0.52
CA GLY A 144 -13.80 23.58 1.20
C GLY A 144 -13.60 22.10 0.85
N ARG A 145 -13.13 21.80 -0.37
CA ARG A 145 -12.83 20.44 -0.83
C ARG A 145 -11.69 19.79 -0.03
N VAL A 146 -10.74 20.56 0.49
CA VAL A 146 -9.59 20.04 1.27
C VAL A 146 -10.04 19.53 2.65
N ARG A 147 -11.02 20.19 3.28
CA ARG A 147 -11.58 19.75 4.57
C ARG A 147 -12.24 18.38 4.46
N SER A 148 -13.07 18.19 3.45
CA SER A 148 -13.71 16.89 3.18
C SER A 148 -12.70 15.77 2.92
N LEU A 149 -11.57 16.07 2.25
CA LEU A 149 -10.51 15.09 2.06
C LEU A 149 -9.78 14.74 3.37
N TRP A 150 -9.61 15.69 4.29
CA TRP A 150 -9.08 15.42 5.62
C TRP A 150 -10.03 14.55 6.45
N ASP A 151 -11.33 14.83 6.39
CA ASP A 151 -12.34 14.01 7.06
C ASP A 151 -12.30 12.57 6.52
N LEU A 152 -12.20 12.41 5.18
CA LEU A 152 -12.05 11.09 4.55
C LEU A 152 -10.75 10.39 5.00
N ALA A 153 -9.63 11.10 5.05
CA ALA A 153 -8.36 10.54 5.51
C ALA A 153 -8.44 10.08 6.98
N ALA A 154 -9.11 10.86 7.83
CA ALA A 154 -9.32 10.51 9.24
C ALA A 154 -10.17 9.24 9.39
N VAL A 155 -11.24 9.10 8.59
CA VAL A 155 -12.08 7.89 8.59
C VAL A 155 -11.28 6.66 8.16
N ILE A 156 -10.51 6.74 7.06
CA ILE A 156 -9.68 5.62 6.60
C ILE A 156 -8.64 5.24 7.66
N ALA A 157 -7.97 6.24 8.26
CA ALA A 157 -7.00 5.99 9.32
C ALA A 157 -7.62 5.33 10.56
N LEU A 158 -8.83 5.75 10.95
CA LEU A 158 -9.57 5.15 12.06
C LEU A 158 -9.95 3.70 11.77
N VAL A 159 -10.49 3.43 10.57
CA VAL A 159 -10.86 2.07 10.15
C VAL A 159 -9.64 1.13 10.19
N LEU A 160 -8.51 1.59 9.66
CA LEU A 160 -7.27 0.83 9.68
C LEU A 160 -6.79 0.58 11.12
N ALA A 161 -6.78 1.61 11.97
CA ALA A 161 -6.35 1.48 13.36
C ALA A 161 -7.23 0.52 14.18
N VAL A 162 -8.55 0.61 14.01
CA VAL A 162 -9.51 -0.30 14.66
C VAL A 162 -9.32 -1.73 14.14
N SER A 163 -9.16 -1.92 12.82
CA SER A 163 -8.88 -3.24 12.23
C SER A 163 -7.60 -3.87 12.79
N VAL A 164 -6.52 -3.10 12.88
CA VAL A 164 -5.25 -3.57 13.47
C VAL A 164 -5.44 -3.90 14.96
N GLY A 165 -6.11 -3.04 15.73
CA GLY A 165 -6.38 -3.27 17.15
C GLY A 165 -7.20 -4.55 17.39
N LEU A 166 -8.24 -4.78 16.60
CA LEU A 166 -9.05 -6.00 16.66
C LEU A 166 -8.23 -7.24 16.35
N TYR A 167 -7.35 -7.19 15.34
CA TYR A 167 -6.47 -8.31 15.01
C TYR A 167 -5.51 -8.63 16.16
N LEU A 168 -4.89 -7.61 16.76
CA LEU A 168 -4.00 -7.77 17.91
C LEU A 168 -4.74 -8.29 19.16
N GLY A 169 -6.04 -8.01 19.29
CA GLY A 169 -6.92 -8.56 20.32
C GLY A 169 -7.43 -9.98 20.04
N GLY A 170 -6.95 -10.65 18.98
CA GLY A 170 -7.36 -12.02 18.61
C GLY A 170 -8.66 -12.10 17.80
N LEU A 171 -9.28 -10.98 17.45
CA LEU A 171 -10.55 -10.91 16.74
C LEU A 171 -10.34 -10.76 15.22
N ALA A 172 -9.63 -11.70 14.60
CA ALA A 172 -9.18 -11.58 13.21
C ALA A 172 -10.33 -11.48 12.18
N THR A 173 -11.47 -12.14 12.42
CA THR A 173 -12.65 -12.04 11.55
C THR A 173 -13.31 -10.66 11.66
N ALA A 174 -13.46 -10.13 12.87
CA ALA A 174 -13.97 -8.77 13.08
C ALA A 174 -13.02 -7.72 12.48
N ALA A 175 -11.70 -7.91 12.61
CA ALA A 175 -10.69 -7.07 11.98
C ALA A 175 -10.86 -7.03 10.46
N LEU A 176 -11.13 -8.18 9.83
CA LEU A 176 -11.38 -8.27 8.38
C LEU A 176 -12.69 -7.62 7.97
N VAL A 177 -13.76 -7.75 8.76
CA VAL A 177 -15.03 -7.07 8.46
C VAL A 177 -14.86 -5.55 8.53
N VAL A 178 -14.13 -5.05 9.54
CA VAL A 178 -13.90 -3.61 9.70
C VAL A 178 -12.96 -3.06 8.62
N GLY A 179 -11.81 -3.70 8.39
CA GLY A 179 -10.82 -3.21 7.42
C GLY A 179 -11.19 -3.53 5.96
N GLY A 180 -11.76 -4.70 5.70
CA GLY A 180 -12.12 -5.14 4.36
C GLY A 180 -13.52 -4.72 3.90
N GLY A 181 -14.46 -4.53 4.83
CA GLY A 181 -15.86 -4.27 4.51
C GLY A 181 -16.09 -2.97 3.72
N PRO A 182 -15.76 -1.79 4.27
CA PRO A 182 -15.99 -0.52 3.59
C PRO A 182 -15.27 -0.42 2.22
N PRO A 183 -14.00 -0.81 2.07
CA PRO A 183 -13.32 -0.80 0.77
C PRO A 183 -13.93 -1.79 -0.24
N ALA A 184 -14.34 -2.98 0.20
CA ALA A 184 -14.96 -3.97 -0.68
C ALA A 184 -16.34 -3.53 -1.17
N VAL A 185 -17.15 -2.91 -0.31
CA VAL A 185 -18.46 -2.35 -0.69
C VAL A 185 -18.28 -1.19 -1.67
N LEU A 186 -17.43 -0.21 -1.33
CA LEU A 186 -17.21 0.96 -2.20
C LEU A 186 -16.54 0.58 -3.53
N GLY A 187 -15.51 -0.27 -3.48
CA GLY A 187 -14.81 -0.77 -4.65
C GLY A 187 -15.69 -1.67 -5.52
N GLY A 188 -16.49 -2.53 -4.90
CA GLY A 188 -17.47 -3.38 -5.59
C GLY A 188 -18.54 -2.56 -6.30
N CYS A 189 -19.14 -1.59 -5.61
CA CYS A 189 -20.13 -0.69 -6.22
C CYS A 189 -19.53 0.13 -7.37
N ALA A 190 -18.31 0.65 -7.22
CA ALA A 190 -17.63 1.39 -8.28
C ALA A 190 -17.27 0.49 -9.47
N ALA A 191 -16.80 -0.74 -9.22
CA ALA A 191 -16.50 -1.71 -10.27
C ALA A 191 -17.77 -2.11 -11.03
N VAL A 192 -18.86 -2.39 -10.33
CA VAL A 192 -20.18 -2.68 -10.92
C VAL A 192 -20.67 -1.50 -11.76
N PHE A 193 -20.56 -0.27 -11.25
CA PHE A 193 -20.93 0.93 -12.00
C PHE A 193 -20.12 1.09 -13.29
N VAL A 194 -18.79 0.95 -13.21
CA VAL A 194 -17.92 1.01 -14.40
C VAL A 194 -18.27 -0.11 -15.39
N LEU A 195 -18.57 -1.30 -14.91
CA LEU A 195 -18.93 -2.45 -15.74
C LEU A 195 -20.27 -2.19 -16.46
N LEU A 196 -21.27 -1.65 -15.74
CA LEU A 196 -22.56 -1.24 -16.32
C LEU A 196 -22.39 -0.15 -17.37
N VAL A 197 -21.59 0.88 -17.10
CA VAL A 197 -21.30 1.94 -18.10
C VAL A 197 -20.57 1.36 -19.31
N ALA A 198 -19.62 0.45 -19.11
CA ALA A 198 -18.87 -0.17 -20.19
C ALA A 198 -19.71 -1.14 -21.05
N THR A 199 -20.66 -1.85 -20.46
CA THR A 199 -21.54 -2.80 -21.17
C THR A 199 -22.74 -2.12 -21.80
N LEU A 200 -23.45 -1.27 -21.06
CA LEU A 200 -24.61 -0.54 -21.57
C LEU A 200 -24.20 0.62 -22.48
N GLY A 201 -23.11 1.33 -22.15
CA GLY A 201 -22.57 2.41 -22.99
C GLY A 201 -21.98 1.92 -24.32
N ARG A 202 -21.56 0.65 -24.41
CA ARG A 202 -21.19 0.02 -25.70
C ARG A 202 -22.38 -0.16 -26.62
N ASN A 203 -23.57 -0.41 -26.05
CA ASN A 203 -24.83 -0.61 -26.79
C ASN A 203 -25.59 0.71 -26.99
N ALA A 204 -25.35 1.71 -26.16
CA ALA A 204 -25.89 3.06 -26.28
C ALA A 204 -24.97 3.98 -27.12
N ARG A 205 -24.37 3.45 -28.20
CA ARG A 205 -23.82 4.34 -29.24
C ARG A 205 -25.01 5.03 -29.89
N TRP A 206 -25.17 6.31 -29.59
CA TRP A 206 -26.08 7.19 -30.31
C TRP A 206 -25.57 7.25 -31.75
N ASN A 207 -26.24 6.55 -32.66
CA ASN A 207 -26.22 6.88 -34.09
C ASN A 207 -27.00 8.17 -34.29
#